data_AF-A0A346ABY7-F1
#
_entry.id   AF-A0A346ABY7-F1
#
_cell.length_a   1.000
_cell.length_b   1.000
_cell.length_c   1.000
_cell.angle_alpha   90.00
_cell.angle_beta   90.00
_cell.angle_gamma   90.00
#
_symmetry.space_group_name_H-M   'P 1'
#
loop_
_entity.id
_entity.type
_entity.pdbx_description
1 polymer ?
#
loop_
_entity_poly.entity_id
_entity_poly.type
_entity_poly.pdbx_seq_one_letter_code
_entity_poly.pdbx_strand_id
1 'polypeptide(L)'
;GKSHPLLKIANDALIDLPTPSNISAWWNFGSLLGICLLTQILTGLFLAMHYTADIATAFPSVAHICRDVNYGWLIRNLHANGASFFFICVYFHIGRGLYYGSYLYKETWNIGVV
;
A
#
# COMPACT_ATOMS: atom_id res chain seq x y z
N GLY A 1 -28.36 2.22 0.67
CA GLY A 1 -27.11 1.86 1.39
C GLY A 1 -27.14 2.13 2.89
N LYS A 2 -27.83 3.19 3.37
CA LYS A 2 -27.67 3.72 4.74
C LYS A 2 -28.28 2.91 5.88
N SER A 3 -29.11 1.91 5.59
CA SER A 3 -29.82 1.09 6.60
C SER A 3 -29.03 -0.12 7.08
N HIS A 4 -28.15 -0.70 6.25
CA HIS A 4 -27.34 -1.86 6.63
C HIS A 4 -26.07 -1.40 7.37
N PRO A 5 -25.80 -1.87 8.61
CA PRO A 5 -24.70 -1.36 9.45
C PRO A 5 -23.32 -1.36 8.77
N LEU A 6 -22.96 -2.46 8.08
CA LEU A 6 -21.67 -2.54 7.37
C LEU A 6 -21.61 -1.61 6.15
N LEU A 7 -22.71 -1.49 5.41
CA LEU A 7 -22.74 -0.63 4.22
C LEU A 7 -22.76 0.84 4.61
N LYS A 8 -23.30 1.17 5.79
CA LYS A 8 -23.26 2.53 6.33
C LYS A 8 -21.82 2.99 6.57
N ILE A 9 -20.99 2.18 7.21
CA ILE A 9 -19.57 2.50 7.44
C ILE A 9 -18.84 2.74 6.12
N ALA A 10 -19.01 1.85 5.14
CA ALA A 10 -18.39 2.01 3.83
C ALA A 10 -18.91 3.25 3.09
N ASN A 11 -20.22 3.51 3.16
CA ASN A 11 -20.84 4.67 2.53
C ASN A 11 -20.30 5.98 3.10
N ASP A 12 -20.25 6.10 4.43
CA ASP A 12 -19.81 7.31 5.12
C ASP A 12 -18.31 7.56 4.94
N ALA A 13 -17.51 6.51 4.71
CA ALA A 13 -16.06 6.62 4.52
C ALA A 13 -15.61 6.76 3.05
N LEU A 14 -16.36 6.24 2.07
CA LEU A 14 -15.90 6.12 0.68
C LEU A 14 -16.84 6.72 -0.38
N ILE A 15 -18.14 6.82 -0.11
CA ILE A 15 -19.13 7.24 -1.12
C ILE A 15 -19.64 8.65 -0.84
N ASP A 16 -20.23 8.86 0.34
CA ASP A 16 -20.85 10.12 0.74
C ASP A 16 -19.91 10.98 1.62
N LEU A 17 -18.60 10.72 1.58
CA LEU A 17 -17.60 11.45 2.37
C LEU A 17 -17.51 12.91 1.88
N PRO A 18 -17.84 13.93 2.72
CA PRO A 18 -17.67 15.32 2.33
C PRO A 18 -16.18 15.65 2.15
N THR A 19 -15.80 15.97 0.91
CA THR A 19 -14.41 16.27 0.54
C THR A 19 -14.31 17.71 0.01
N PRO A 20 -13.30 18.50 0.41
CA PRO A 20 -13.09 19.83 -0.15
C PRO A 20 -12.92 19.77 -1.67
N SER A 21 -13.56 20.68 -2.40
CA SER A 21 -13.58 20.67 -3.88
C SER A 21 -12.24 21.06 -4.52
N ASN A 22 -11.33 21.64 -3.76
CA ASN A 22 -10.06 22.20 -4.22
C ASN A 22 -8.82 21.39 -3.80
N ILE A 23 -8.98 20.12 -3.42
CA ILE A 23 -7.83 19.24 -3.17
C ILE A 23 -7.04 19.00 -4.47
N SER A 24 -5.72 19.08 -4.39
CA SER A 24 -4.83 18.88 -5.54
C SER A 24 -4.40 17.42 -5.67
N ALA A 25 -3.64 17.11 -6.73
CA ALA A 25 -3.13 15.76 -6.98
C ALA A 25 -2.33 15.16 -5.80
N TRP A 26 -1.76 16.00 -4.93
CA TRP A 26 -1.02 15.58 -3.74
C TRP A 26 -1.86 14.80 -2.72
N TRP A 27 -3.20 14.96 -2.73
CA TRP A 27 -4.09 14.19 -1.85
C TRP A 27 -4.25 12.73 -2.28
N ASN A 28 -3.88 12.37 -3.52
CA ASN A 28 -3.97 10.99 -4.03
C ASN A 28 -2.96 10.04 -3.36
N PHE A 29 -1.88 10.55 -2.76
CA PHE A 29 -0.86 9.68 -2.17
C PHE A 29 -1.39 8.87 -0.97
N GLY A 30 -2.48 9.29 -0.32
CA GLY A 30 -3.12 8.49 0.73
C GLY A 30 -3.76 7.21 0.19
N SER A 31 -4.56 7.30 -0.88
CA SER A 31 -5.17 6.13 -1.50
C SER A 31 -4.15 5.24 -2.21
N LEU A 32 -3.13 5.85 -2.84
CA LEU A 32 -2.03 5.10 -3.44
C LEU A 32 -1.26 4.28 -2.40
N LEU A 33 -1.02 4.79 -1.19
CA LEU A 33 -0.42 4.00 -0.10
C LEU A 33 -1.28 2.79 0.28
N GLY A 34 -2.60 2.97 0.35
CA GLY A 34 -3.53 1.85 0.58
C GLY A 34 -3.46 0.78 -0.53
N ILE A 35 -3.40 1.20 -1.79
CA ILE A 35 -3.21 0.30 -2.94
C ILE A 35 -1.85 -0.38 -2.86
N CYS A 36 -0.77 0.35 -2.57
CA CYS A 36 0.56 -0.22 -2.43
C CYS A 36 0.59 -1.31 -1.35
N LEU A 37 -0.03 -1.04 -0.19
CA LEU A 37 -0.10 -2.02 0.89
C LEU A 37 -0.83 -3.29 0.46
N LEU A 38 -2.00 -3.17 -0.17
CA LEU A 38 -2.75 -4.33 -0.68
C LEU A 38 -1.93 -5.10 -1.71
N THR A 39 -1.29 -4.42 -2.66
CA THR A 39 -0.43 -5.05 -3.67
C THR A 39 0.75 -5.78 -3.03
N GLN A 40 1.41 -5.18 -2.04
CA GLN A 40 2.53 -5.81 -1.33
C GLN A 40 2.09 -7.05 -0.53
N ILE A 41 0.95 -6.99 0.15
CA ILE A 41 0.38 -8.14 0.89
C ILE A 41 0.07 -9.29 -0.07
N LEU A 42 -0.65 -9.00 -1.16
CA LEU A 42 -1.03 -10.03 -2.14
C LEU A 42 0.20 -10.66 -2.78
N THR A 43 1.07 -9.84 -3.37
CA THR A 43 2.29 -10.34 -4.01
C THR A 43 3.22 -11.05 -3.02
N GLY A 44 3.36 -10.53 -1.80
CA GLY A 44 4.17 -11.12 -0.74
C GLY A 44 3.64 -12.48 -0.30
N LEU A 45 2.32 -12.65 -0.18
CA LEU A 45 1.68 -13.93 0.12
C LEU A 45 1.98 -14.96 -0.99
N PHE A 46 1.85 -14.58 -2.26
CA PHE A 46 2.18 -15.46 -3.38
C PHE A 46 3.65 -15.86 -3.40
N LEU A 47 4.57 -14.93 -3.11
CA LEU A 47 5.99 -15.26 -2.98
C LEU A 47 6.27 -16.21 -1.81
N ALA A 48 5.63 -15.96 -0.67
CA ALA A 48 5.80 -16.78 0.54
C ALA A 48 5.37 -18.24 0.35
N MET A 49 4.35 -18.51 -0.48
CA MET A 49 3.94 -19.87 -0.82
C MET A 49 5.02 -20.70 -1.53
N HIS A 50 6.04 -20.07 -2.11
CA HIS A 50 7.10 -20.72 -2.88
C HIS A 50 8.51 -20.47 -2.32
N TYR A 51 8.62 -19.66 -1.26
CA TYR A 51 9.89 -19.31 -0.62
C TYR A 51 10.23 -20.30 0.51
N THR A 52 11.50 -20.65 0.66
CA THR A 52 11.99 -21.44 1.80
C THR A 52 12.94 -20.62 2.68
N ALA A 53 12.60 -20.49 3.96
CA ALA A 53 13.33 -19.69 4.94
C ALA A 53 14.51 -20.45 5.60
N ASP A 54 15.24 -21.23 4.80
CA ASP A 54 16.46 -21.92 5.23
C ASP A 54 17.66 -21.33 4.48
N ILE A 55 18.80 -21.15 5.16
CA ILE A 55 19.95 -20.40 4.61
C ILE A 55 20.53 -21.05 3.35
N ALA A 56 20.47 -22.38 3.24
CA ALA A 56 20.99 -23.10 2.08
C ALA A 56 20.06 -23.02 0.87
N THR A 57 18.75 -22.77 1.09
CA THR A 57 17.73 -22.79 0.05
C THR A 57 17.07 -21.44 -0.25
N ALA A 58 17.28 -20.42 0.58
CA ALA A 58 16.64 -19.11 0.43
C ALA A 58 16.90 -18.43 -0.92
N PHE A 59 18.16 -18.44 -1.40
CA PHE A 59 18.48 -17.88 -2.72
C PHE A 59 17.99 -18.79 -3.86
N PRO A 60 18.25 -20.11 -3.84
CA PRO A 60 17.68 -21.05 -4.80
C PRO A 60 16.15 -20.98 -4.93
N SER A 61 15.40 -20.79 -3.83
CA SER A 61 13.93 -20.72 -3.88
C SER A 61 13.44 -19.45 -4.58
N VAL A 62 14.12 -18.31 -4.44
CA VAL A 62 13.81 -17.10 -5.21
C VAL A 62 14.13 -17.30 -6.70
N ALA A 63 15.21 -18.00 -7.02
CA ALA A 63 15.53 -18.36 -8.40
C ALA A 63 14.47 -19.28 -9.01
N HIS A 64 14.00 -20.28 -8.26
CA HIS A 64 12.88 -21.15 -8.64
C HIS A 64 11.59 -20.36 -8.85
N ILE A 65 11.22 -19.44 -7.96
CA ILE A 65 10.07 -18.54 -8.16
C ILE A 65 10.17 -17.81 -9.51
N CYS A 66 11.32 -17.23 -9.82
CA CYS A 66 11.48 -16.44 -11.04
C CYS A 66 11.46 -17.28 -12.32
N ARG A 67 11.92 -18.54 -12.27
CA ARG A 67 12.12 -19.36 -13.48
C ARG A 67 11.03 -20.39 -13.71
N ASP A 68 10.51 -20.97 -12.64
CA ASP A 68 9.73 -22.21 -12.71
C ASP A 68 8.28 -22.02 -12.24
N VAL A 69 7.98 -20.96 -11.47
CA VAL A 69 6.60 -20.62 -11.09
C VAL A 69 5.94 -19.76 -12.17
N ASN A 70 4.71 -20.12 -12.57
CA ASN A 70 3.93 -19.37 -13.54
C ASN A 70 3.77 -17.89 -13.11
N TYR A 71 4.21 -16.97 -13.96
CA TYR A 71 4.28 -15.53 -13.68
C TYR A 71 5.08 -15.15 -12.42
N GLY A 72 5.89 -16.05 -11.85
CA GLY A 72 6.63 -15.78 -10.64
C GLY A 72 7.66 -14.67 -10.82
N TRP A 73 8.28 -14.54 -12.00
CA TRP A 73 9.11 -13.39 -12.36
C TRP A 73 8.35 -12.06 -12.26
N LEU A 74 7.09 -12.02 -12.73
CA LEU A 74 6.27 -10.81 -12.73
C LEU A 74 5.89 -10.45 -11.29
N ILE A 75 5.41 -11.43 -10.51
CA ILE A 75 5.02 -11.23 -9.10
C ILE A 75 6.22 -10.76 -8.27
N ARG A 76 7.40 -11.37 -8.46
CA ARG A 76 8.63 -10.97 -7.78
C ARG A 76 9.04 -9.54 -8.14
N ASN A 77 8.95 -9.17 -9.42
CA ASN A 77 9.27 -7.81 -9.85
C ASN A 77 8.24 -6.78 -9.35
N LEU A 78 6.95 -7.12 -9.32
CA LEU A 78 5.92 -6.26 -8.74
C LEU A 78 6.16 -6.04 -7.24
N HIS A 79 6.47 -7.09 -6.48
CA HIS A 79 6.74 -6.96 -5.05
C HIS A 79 8.01 -6.13 -4.76
N ALA A 80 9.08 -6.36 -5.55
CA ALA A 80 10.35 -5.65 -5.37
C ALA A 80 10.26 -4.17 -5.76
N ASN A 81 9.71 -3.85 -6.94
CA ASN A 81 9.55 -2.45 -7.37
C ASN A 81 8.40 -1.75 -6.62
N GLY A 82 7.38 -2.50 -6.21
CA GLY A 82 6.27 -2.02 -5.39
C GLY A 82 6.74 -1.52 -4.03
N ALA A 83 7.76 -2.13 -3.43
CA ALA A 83 8.39 -1.62 -2.21
C ALA A 83 9.01 -0.22 -2.42
N SER A 84 9.76 -0.02 -3.50
CA SER A 84 10.32 1.31 -3.81
C SER A 84 9.22 2.34 -4.08
N PHE A 85 8.18 1.95 -4.83
CA PHE A 85 7.05 2.84 -5.10
C PHE A 85 6.28 3.19 -3.82
N PHE A 86 6.12 2.25 -2.89
CA PHE A 86 5.55 2.49 -1.56
C PHE A 86 6.29 3.64 -0.87
N PHE A 87 7.62 3.59 -0.79
CA PHE A 87 8.42 4.64 -0.16
C PHE A 87 8.32 5.98 -0.90
N ILE A 88 8.28 5.98 -2.23
CA ILE A 88 8.02 7.20 -3.01
C ILE A 88 6.68 7.82 -2.61
N CYS A 89 5.62 7.01 -2.50
CA CYS A 89 4.31 7.48 -2.04
C CYS A 89 4.36 8.01 -0.60
N VAL A 90 5.08 7.35 0.32
CA VAL A 90 5.25 7.81 1.71
C VAL A 90 5.91 9.19 1.72
N TYR A 91 7.02 9.37 1.01
CA TYR A 91 7.75 10.64 1.02
C TYR A 91 6.92 11.78 0.44
N PHE A 92 6.18 11.56 -0.65
CA PHE A 92 5.26 12.58 -1.16
C PHE A 92 4.09 12.85 -0.23
N HIS A 93 3.56 11.81 0.45
CA HIS A 93 2.48 11.97 1.41
C HIS A 93 2.91 12.81 2.62
N ILE A 94 4.11 12.55 3.16
CA ILE A 94 4.73 13.33 4.25
C ILE A 94 5.00 14.75 3.77
N GLY A 95 5.65 14.92 2.60
CA GLY A 95 5.97 16.22 2.03
C GLY A 95 4.74 17.11 1.83
N ARG A 96 3.64 16.52 1.32
CA ARG A 96 2.33 17.19 1.26
C ARG A 96 1.89 17.63 2.66
N GLY A 97 1.98 16.75 3.64
CA GLY A 97 1.55 17.03 5.01
C GLY A 97 2.34 18.18 5.67
N LEU A 98 3.62 18.30 5.37
CA LEU A 98 4.45 19.43 5.80
C LEU A 98 4.08 20.72 5.06
N TYR A 99 3.98 20.69 3.73
CA TYR A 99 3.71 21.87 2.91
C TYR A 99 2.34 22.51 3.19
N TYR A 100 1.30 21.69 3.40
CA TYR A 100 -0.06 22.18 3.68
C TYR A 100 -0.40 22.24 5.18
N GLY A 101 0.57 22.04 6.08
CA GLY A 101 0.32 22.11 7.52
C GLY A 101 -0.60 20.99 8.07
N SER A 102 -0.74 19.86 7.37
CA SER A 102 -1.59 18.75 7.80
C SER A 102 -1.12 18.08 9.09
N TYR A 103 0.15 18.28 9.49
CA TYR A 103 0.66 17.85 10.80
C TYR A 103 -0.05 18.49 12.00
N LEU A 104 -0.83 19.57 11.78
CA LEU A 104 -1.69 20.17 12.81
C LEU A 104 -2.82 19.21 13.25
N TYR A 105 -3.21 18.24 12.41
CA TYR A 105 -4.08 17.13 12.81
C TYR A 105 -3.28 16.09 13.59
N LYS A 106 -2.91 16.43 14.84
CA LYS A 106 -1.91 15.70 15.65
C LYS A 106 -2.16 14.20 15.75
N GLU A 107 -3.40 13.77 16.01
CA GLU A 107 -3.70 12.32 16.12
C GLU A 107 -3.42 11.58 14.80
N THR A 108 -3.92 12.11 13.67
CA THR A 108 -3.68 11.53 12.35
C THR A 108 -2.19 11.57 11.98
N TRP A 109 -1.50 12.66 12.30
CA TRP A 109 -0.07 12.80 12.03
C TRP A 109 0.77 11.83 12.85
N ASN A 110 0.50 11.72 14.16
CA ASN A 110 1.25 10.83 15.05
C ASN A 110 1.05 9.36 14.65
N ILE A 111 -0.17 8.95 14.27
CA ILE A 111 -0.41 7.60 13.72
C ILE A 111 0.40 7.38 12.44
N GLY A 112 0.50 8.38 11.57
CA GLY A 112 1.27 8.28 10.33
C GLY A 112 2.80 8.25 10.51
N VAL A 113 3.31 8.63 11.68
CA VAL A 113 4.74 8.53 12.01
C VAL A 113 5.11 7.11 12.46
N VAL A 114 4.16 6.37 13.05
CA VAL A 114 4.33 4.97 13.48
C VAL A 114 4.28 4.03 12.28
#